data_AF-A0A7C5JPT3-F1
#
_entry.id   AF-A0A7C5JPT3-F1
#
_cell.length_a   1.000
_cell.length_b   1.000
_cell.length_c   1.000
_cell.angle_alpha   90.00
_cell.angle_beta   90.00
_cell.angle_gamma   90.00
#
_symmetry.space_group_name_H-M   'P 1'
#
loop_
_entity.id
_entity.type
_entity.pdbx_description
1 polymer ?
#
loop_
_entity_poly.entity_id
_entity_poly.type
_entity_poly.pdbx_seq_one_letter_code
_entity_poly.pdbx_strand_id
1 'polypeptide(L)'
;LAAKMAGEQIDISAIRRDLVTLASGHQGLVVEGAGGTLVPINEQQTIIDLMVALDLPVVLVARGSLGTINHSLLSVQALQNAGLDVLGIVFCDATPCEDDFIRRDNPETIARFAGVNILGDIPYRCELTAEDISDKAWDDFKGQLSGFEELMNVFR
;
A
#
# COMPACT_ATOMS: atom_id res chain seq x y z
N LEU A 1 -4.68 -1.43 19.82
CA LEU A 1 -5.51 -2.37 20.63
C LEU A 1 -4.77 -3.68 20.93
N ALA A 2 -4.26 -4.39 19.91
CA ALA A 2 -3.54 -5.67 20.10
C ALA A 2 -2.36 -5.55 21.08
N ALA A 3 -1.48 -4.55 20.90
CA ALA A 3 -0.35 -4.32 21.82
C ALA A 3 -0.81 -4.14 23.28
N LYS A 4 -1.84 -3.33 23.50
CA LYS A 4 -2.45 -3.13 24.83
C LYS A 4 -2.99 -4.43 25.43
N MET A 5 -3.62 -5.29 24.64
CA MET A 5 -4.10 -6.60 25.09
C MET A 5 -2.95 -7.56 25.44
N ALA A 6 -1.80 -7.41 24.77
CA ALA A 6 -0.59 -8.17 25.06
C ALA A 6 0.24 -7.58 26.23
N GLY A 7 -0.13 -6.40 26.74
CA GLY A 7 0.68 -5.69 27.74
C GLY A 7 1.96 -5.05 27.16
N GLU A 8 2.01 -4.90 25.83
CA GLU A 8 3.16 -4.41 25.09
C GLU A 8 2.96 -2.94 24.67
N GLN A 9 4.08 -2.22 24.49
CA GLN A 9 4.09 -0.87 23.93
C GLN A 9 4.85 -0.85 22.60
N ILE A 10 4.32 -0.12 21.63
CA ILE A 10 4.95 0.05 20.32
C ILE A 10 5.76 1.35 20.31
N ASP A 11 7.08 1.22 20.18
CA ASP A 11 8.02 2.32 20.01
C ASP A 11 8.48 2.40 18.54
N ILE A 12 8.08 3.47 17.85
CA ILE A 12 8.50 3.76 16.47
C ILE A 12 10.03 3.87 16.35
N SER A 13 10.72 4.38 17.37
CA SER A 13 12.17 4.51 17.35
C SER A 13 12.88 3.16 17.43
N ALA A 14 12.26 2.16 18.08
CA ALA A 14 12.74 0.79 18.05
C ALA A 14 12.57 0.19 16.65
N ILE A 15 11.37 0.31 16.06
CA ILE A 15 11.09 -0.18 14.69
C ILE A 15 12.07 0.41 13.67
N ARG A 16 12.34 1.72 13.74
CA ARG A 16 13.31 2.38 12.85
C ARG A 16 14.72 1.81 12.99
N ARG A 17 15.18 1.53 14.21
CA ARG A 17 16.52 0.92 14.44
C ARG A 17 16.60 -0.49 13.87
N ASP A 18 15.54 -1.26 14.04
CA ASP A 18 15.45 -2.63 13.51
C ASP A 18 15.43 -2.61 11.98
N LEU A 19 14.69 -1.67 11.37
CA LEU A 19 14.69 -1.46 9.92
C LEU A 19 16.10 -1.18 9.39
N VAL A 20 16.84 -0.24 10.00
CA VAL A 20 18.22 0.08 9.59
C VAL A 20 19.13 -1.15 9.67
N THR A 21 18.96 -1.96 10.71
CA THR A 21 19.72 -3.21 10.88
C THR A 21 19.38 -4.21 9.79
N LEU A 22 18.09 -4.43 9.52
CA LEU A 22 17.62 -5.33 8.47
C LEU A 22 18.06 -4.87 7.06
N ALA A 23 18.02 -3.58 6.79
CA ALA A 23 18.39 -2.99 5.50
C ALA A 23 19.85 -3.29 5.13
N SER A 24 20.75 -3.39 6.12
CA SER A 24 22.16 -3.69 5.87
C SER A 24 22.42 -5.09 5.29
N GLY A 25 21.47 -6.01 5.45
CA GLY A 25 21.60 -7.42 5.05
C GLY A 25 20.76 -7.85 3.85
N HIS A 26 19.93 -6.96 3.29
CA HIS A 26 18.97 -7.30 2.24
C HIS A 26 19.08 -6.36 1.04
N GLN A 27 18.81 -6.87 -0.17
CA GLN A 27 18.85 -6.08 -1.40
C GLN A 27 17.66 -5.13 -1.54
N GLY A 28 16.56 -5.40 -0.83
CA GLY A 28 15.36 -4.57 -0.81
C GLY A 28 14.48 -4.97 0.37
N LEU A 29 13.70 -4.01 0.85
CA LEU A 29 12.75 -4.21 1.93
C LEU A 29 11.40 -3.64 1.54
N VAL A 30 10.34 -4.39 1.88
CA VAL A 30 8.96 -3.92 1.83
C VAL A 30 8.45 -3.84 3.26
N VAL A 31 7.90 -2.69 3.64
CA VAL A 31 7.31 -2.47 4.96
C VAL A 31 5.80 -2.33 4.78
N GLU A 32 5.05 -3.29 5.33
CA GLU A 32 3.60 -3.20 5.40
C GLU A 32 3.18 -2.50 6.71
N GLY A 33 2.32 -1.50 6.61
CA GLY A 33 1.68 -0.89 7.78
C GLY A 33 0.64 -1.82 8.41
N ALA A 34 0.09 -1.42 9.55
CA ALA A 34 -0.99 -2.16 10.21
C ALA A 34 -2.32 -1.40 10.11
N GLY A 35 -3.08 -1.66 9.04
CA GLY A 35 -4.34 -0.99 8.76
C GLY A 35 -4.20 0.26 7.87
N GLY A 36 -5.04 1.27 8.09
CA GLY A 36 -5.04 2.52 7.33
C GLY A 36 -4.03 3.56 7.82
N THR A 37 -3.82 4.61 7.03
CA THR A 37 -2.79 5.65 7.24
C THR A 37 -2.87 6.35 8.60
N LEU A 38 -4.09 6.59 9.12
CA LEU A 38 -4.34 7.24 10.41
C LEU A 38 -4.70 6.26 11.53
N VAL A 39 -4.48 4.95 11.35
CA VAL A 39 -4.69 3.98 12.42
C VAL A 39 -3.71 4.26 13.56
N PRO A 40 -4.17 4.37 14.82
CA PRO A 40 -3.27 4.54 15.96
C PRO A 40 -2.36 3.33 16.14
N ILE A 41 -1.05 3.57 16.15
CA ILE A 41 -0.05 2.54 16.44
C ILE A 41 0.26 2.48 17.94
N ASN A 42 0.14 3.60 18.65
CA ASN A 42 0.20 3.69 20.10
C ASN A 42 -0.78 4.77 20.60
N GLU A 43 -0.66 5.19 21.86
CA GLU A 43 -1.58 6.15 22.50
C GLU A 43 -1.38 7.60 22.00
N GLN A 44 -0.32 7.90 21.24
CA GLN A 44 0.02 9.25 20.78
C GLN A 44 0.25 9.36 19.26
N GLN A 45 0.52 8.25 18.59
CA GLN A 45 1.01 8.21 17.21
C GLN A 45 0.17 7.27 16.35
N THR A 46 0.21 7.51 15.04
CA THR A 46 -0.46 6.79 13.98
C THR A 46 0.53 6.09 13.04
N ILE A 47 0.00 5.31 12.10
CA ILE A 47 0.81 4.71 11.02
C ILE A 47 1.54 5.77 10.18
N ILE A 48 0.95 6.96 9.94
CA ILE A 48 1.65 8.07 9.26
C ILE A 48 2.90 8.50 10.04
N ASP A 49 2.85 8.58 11.37
CA ASP A 49 4.01 8.95 12.18
C ASP A 49 5.14 7.92 12.06
N LEU A 50 4.78 6.63 11.95
CA LEU A 50 5.74 5.59 11.62
C LEU A 50 6.33 5.81 10.23
N MET A 51 5.50 6.01 9.21
CA MET A 51 5.97 6.24 7.83
C MET A 51 6.94 7.43 7.74
N VAL A 52 6.62 8.54 8.41
CA VAL A 52 7.50 9.73 8.50
C VAL A 52 8.82 9.40 9.17
N ALA A 53 8.81 8.60 10.25
CA ALA A 53 10.05 8.21 10.93
C ALA A 53 10.92 7.25 10.10
N LEU A 54 10.32 6.43 9.23
CA LEU A 54 11.03 5.53 8.34
C LEU A 54 11.54 6.24 7.07
N ASP A 55 10.89 7.33 6.65
CA ASP A 55 11.25 8.14 5.48
C ASP A 55 11.39 7.29 4.20
N LEU A 56 10.42 6.39 4.01
CA LEU A 56 10.34 5.52 2.83
C LEU A 56 9.25 6.01 1.86
N PRO A 57 9.46 5.86 0.54
CA PRO A 57 8.39 6.05 -0.43
C PRO A 57 7.18 5.15 -0.17
N VAL A 58 5.98 5.68 -0.39
CA VAL A 58 4.71 5.00 -0.06
C VAL A 58 3.99 4.56 -1.32
N VAL A 59 3.58 3.29 -1.33
CA VAL A 59 2.56 2.76 -2.26
C VAL A 59 1.26 2.61 -1.49
N LEU A 60 0.20 3.27 -1.94
CA LEU A 60 -1.13 3.14 -1.32
C LEU A 60 -1.88 1.96 -1.96
N VAL A 61 -2.40 1.06 -1.15
CA VAL A 61 -3.29 -0.01 -1.64
C VAL A 61 -4.74 0.40 -1.42
N ALA A 62 -5.53 0.45 -2.49
CA ALA A 62 -6.95 0.79 -2.48
C ALA A 62 -7.80 -0.37 -3.01
N ARG A 63 -9.07 -0.43 -2.62
CA ARG A 63 -10.04 -1.39 -3.17
C ARG A 63 -10.80 -0.77 -4.34
N GLY A 64 -11.31 -1.55 -5.29
CA GLY A 64 -12.06 -1.07 -6.46
C GLY A 64 -13.54 -0.74 -6.22
N SER A 65 -14.03 -0.79 -4.98
CA SER A 65 -15.47 -0.71 -4.65
C SER A 65 -15.99 0.69 -4.32
N LEU A 66 -17.32 0.85 -4.20
CA LEU A 66 -17.97 2.12 -3.88
C LEU A 66 -17.37 2.77 -2.61
N GLY A 67 -17.16 4.09 -2.68
CA GLY A 67 -16.51 4.89 -1.63
C GLY A 67 -14.98 4.94 -1.73
N THR A 68 -14.36 4.16 -2.64
CA THR A 68 -12.91 4.15 -2.81
C THR A 68 -12.32 5.49 -3.24
N ILE A 69 -13.05 6.29 -4.03
CA ILE A 69 -12.61 7.65 -4.39
C ILE A 69 -12.34 8.47 -3.12
N ASN A 70 -13.32 8.58 -2.23
CA ASN A 70 -13.16 9.37 -1.01
C ASN A 70 -12.02 8.84 -0.13
N HIS A 71 -11.95 7.52 0.10
CA HIS A 71 -10.90 6.94 0.93
C HIS A 71 -9.51 7.17 0.33
N SER A 72 -9.35 6.94 -0.97
CA SER A 72 -8.07 7.11 -1.66
C SER A 72 -7.62 8.57 -1.63
N LEU A 73 -8.51 9.52 -1.96
CA LEU A 73 -8.17 10.95 -1.93
C LEU A 73 -7.81 11.43 -0.53
N LEU A 74 -8.57 11.04 0.50
CA LEU A 74 -8.27 11.40 1.89
C LEU A 74 -6.94 10.80 2.36
N SER A 75 -6.67 9.54 2.00
CA SER A 75 -5.41 8.87 2.35
C SER A 75 -4.22 9.50 1.65
N VAL A 76 -4.28 9.76 0.34
CA VAL A 76 -3.20 10.43 -0.40
C VAL A 76 -2.96 11.83 0.16
N GLN A 77 -4.02 12.61 0.40
CA GLN A 77 -3.89 13.96 0.96
C GLN A 77 -3.21 13.93 2.34
N ALA A 78 -3.57 12.98 3.20
CA ALA A 78 -2.94 12.83 4.52
C ALA A 78 -1.45 12.49 4.42
N LEU A 79 -1.09 11.58 3.51
CA LEU A 79 0.31 11.20 3.26
C LEU A 79 1.13 12.39 2.72
N GLN A 80 0.64 13.07 1.68
CA GLN A 80 1.31 14.23 1.08
C GLN A 80 1.44 15.39 2.07
N ASN A 81 0.41 15.65 2.89
CA ASN A 81 0.47 16.68 3.93
C ASN A 81 1.48 16.37 5.03
N ALA A 82 1.79 15.08 5.26
CA ALA A 82 2.84 14.65 6.16
C ALA A 82 4.25 14.72 5.52
N GLY A 83 4.35 15.16 4.26
CA GLY A 83 5.60 15.27 3.53
C GLY A 83 6.10 13.95 2.93
N LEU A 84 5.26 12.91 2.90
CA LEU A 84 5.63 11.60 2.35
C LEU A 84 5.51 11.60 0.83
N ASP A 85 6.47 10.93 0.17
CA ASP A 85 6.42 10.67 -1.27
C ASP A 85 5.48 9.51 -1.57
N VAL A 86 4.37 9.80 -2.26
CA VAL A 86 3.39 8.79 -2.67
C VAL A 86 3.67 8.42 -4.12
N LEU A 87 4.30 7.26 -4.32
CA LEU A 87 4.68 6.76 -5.63
C LEU A 87 3.48 6.47 -6.52
N GLY A 88 2.37 6.08 -5.89
CA GLY A 88 1.12 5.80 -6.58
C GLY A 88 0.24 4.84 -5.81
N ILE A 89 -0.79 4.37 -6.52
CA ILE A 89 -1.86 3.55 -5.96
C ILE A 89 -1.91 2.22 -6.70
N VAL A 90 -2.01 1.14 -5.94
CA VAL A 90 -2.36 -0.20 -6.46
C VAL A 90 -3.79 -0.50 -6.05
N PHE A 91 -4.64 -0.86 -7.01
CA PHE A 91 -5.95 -1.40 -6.72
C PHE A 91 -5.84 -2.90 -6.43
N CYS A 92 -6.46 -3.36 -5.35
CA CYS A 92 -6.49 -4.77 -4.97
C CYS A 92 -7.86 -5.13 -4.37
N ASP A 93 -8.56 -6.04 -5.03
CA ASP A 93 -9.89 -6.47 -4.63
C ASP A 93 -9.85 -7.75 -3.79
N ALA A 94 -10.26 -7.65 -2.53
CA ALA A 94 -10.34 -8.79 -1.60
C ALA A 94 -11.67 -9.58 -1.70
N THR A 95 -12.63 -9.09 -2.50
CA THR A 95 -13.93 -9.73 -2.73
C THR A 95 -14.30 -9.59 -4.20
N PRO A 96 -15.12 -10.50 -4.77
CA PRO A 96 -15.66 -10.31 -6.11
C PRO A 96 -16.31 -8.93 -6.21
N CYS A 97 -15.96 -8.16 -7.24
CA CYS A 97 -16.65 -6.91 -7.53
C CYS A 97 -17.88 -7.25 -8.40
N GLU A 98 -19.07 -6.87 -7.95
CA GLU A 98 -20.31 -7.09 -8.70
C GLU A 98 -20.53 -6.04 -9.80
N ASP A 99 -19.76 -4.94 -9.80
CA ASP A 99 -19.90 -3.81 -10.72
C ASP A 99 -18.58 -3.48 -11.44
N ASP A 100 -18.43 -4.08 -12.63
CA ASP A 100 -17.28 -3.87 -13.52
C ASP A 100 -17.13 -2.43 -14.01
N PHE A 101 -18.21 -1.64 -14.03
CA PHE A 101 -18.14 -0.26 -14.53
C PHE A 101 -17.47 0.65 -13.51
N ILE A 102 -17.90 0.57 -12.24
CA ILE A 102 -17.30 1.34 -11.14
C ILE A 102 -15.81 1.01 -11.00
N ARG A 103 -15.45 -0.26 -11.14
CA ARG A 103 -14.06 -0.73 -11.05
C ARG A 103 -13.15 -0.13 -12.13
N ARG A 104 -13.67 0.13 -13.33
CA ARG A 104 -12.90 0.68 -14.46
C ARG A 104 -12.74 2.20 -14.42
N ASP A 105 -13.75 2.93 -13.95
CA ASP A 105 -13.72 4.41 -13.97
C ASP A 105 -13.01 5.03 -12.74
N ASN A 106 -13.05 4.33 -11.59
CA ASN A 106 -12.44 4.81 -10.34
C ASN A 106 -10.93 5.10 -10.45
N PRO A 107 -10.08 4.23 -11.03
CA PRO A 107 -8.64 4.47 -11.08
C PRO A 107 -8.25 5.76 -11.79
N GLU A 108 -8.84 6.02 -12.97
CA GLU A 108 -8.55 7.24 -13.75
C GLU A 108 -8.98 8.50 -13.00
N THR A 109 -10.17 8.46 -12.39
CA THR A 109 -10.66 9.58 -11.58
C THR A 109 -9.76 9.83 -10.38
N ILE A 110 -9.36 8.78 -9.65
CA ILE A 110 -8.50 8.90 -8.48
C ILE A 110 -7.13 9.46 -8.87
N ALA A 111 -6.48 8.92 -9.90
CA ALA A 111 -5.18 9.42 -10.36
C ALA A 111 -5.21 10.92 -10.68
N ARG A 112 -6.24 11.36 -11.42
CA ARG A 112 -6.41 12.77 -11.80
C ARG A 112 -6.59 13.68 -10.59
N PHE A 113 -7.40 13.30 -9.60
CA PHE A 113 -7.68 14.14 -8.44
C PHE A 113 -6.60 14.07 -7.35
N ALA A 114 -5.96 12.91 -7.19
CA ALA A 114 -4.90 12.70 -6.21
C ALA A 114 -3.53 13.23 -6.69
N GLY A 115 -3.35 13.38 -8.00
CA GLY A 115 -2.07 13.78 -8.60
C GLY A 115 -0.99 12.71 -8.44
N VAL A 116 -1.38 11.43 -8.40
CA VAL A 116 -0.46 10.28 -8.28
C VAL A 116 -0.81 9.22 -9.33
N ASN A 117 0.18 8.41 -9.71
CA ASN A 117 -0.01 7.38 -10.73
C ASN A 117 -0.79 6.17 -10.19
N ILE A 118 -1.47 5.45 -11.08
CA ILE A 118 -1.94 4.09 -10.80
C ILE A 118 -0.83 3.13 -11.21
N LEU A 119 -0.31 2.36 -10.25
CA LEU A 119 0.82 1.45 -10.43
C LEU A 119 0.36 0.02 -10.77
N GLY A 120 -0.94 -0.25 -10.65
CA GLY A 120 -1.49 -1.55 -11.01
C GLY A 120 -2.91 -1.79 -10.50
N ASP A 121 -3.52 -2.83 -11.05
CA ASP A 121 -4.82 -3.38 -10.65
C ASP A 121 -4.71 -4.89 -10.48
N ILE A 122 -4.97 -5.36 -9.25
CA ILE A 122 -4.96 -6.76 -8.84
C ILE A 122 -6.43 -7.20 -8.68
N PRO A 123 -6.98 -7.95 -9.66
CA PRO A 123 -8.36 -8.41 -9.58
C PRO A 123 -8.53 -9.44 -8.47
N TYR A 124 -9.76 -9.56 -7.97
CA TYR A 124 -10.11 -10.61 -7.02
C TYR A 124 -9.80 -12.01 -7.56
N ARG A 125 -9.22 -12.84 -6.68
CA ARG A 125 -8.96 -14.27 -6.90
C ARG A 125 -9.51 -15.02 -5.68
N CYS A 126 -10.43 -15.98 -5.91
CA CYS A 126 -11.06 -16.69 -4.79
C CYS A 126 -10.12 -17.69 -4.10
N GLU A 127 -9.14 -18.19 -4.84
CA GLU A 127 -8.05 -19.02 -4.33
C GLU A 127 -6.75 -18.58 -5.00
N LEU A 128 -5.68 -18.51 -4.21
CA LEU A 128 -4.31 -18.39 -4.71
C LEU A 128 -3.66 -19.76 -4.53
N THR A 129 -3.41 -20.45 -5.63
CA THR A 129 -2.66 -21.70 -5.63
C THR A 129 -1.17 -21.41 -5.80
N ALA A 130 -0.32 -22.41 -5.52
CA ALA A 130 1.12 -22.30 -5.81
C ALA A 130 1.40 -22.06 -7.31
N GLU A 131 0.49 -22.46 -8.19
CA GLU A 131 0.60 -22.24 -9.63
C GLU A 131 0.31 -20.76 -9.99
N ASP A 132 -0.58 -20.10 -9.25
CA ASP A 132 -0.91 -18.67 -9.38
C ASP A 132 0.19 -17.72 -8.89
N ILE A 133 1.21 -18.25 -8.21
CA ILE A 133 2.43 -17.53 -7.81
C ILE A 133 3.69 -18.07 -8.51
N SER A 134 3.52 -18.91 -9.53
CA SER A 134 4.62 -19.38 -10.38
C SER A 134 5.20 -18.22 -11.21
N ASP A 135 6.42 -18.38 -11.74
CA ASP A 135 7.03 -17.40 -12.64
C ASP A 135 6.12 -17.06 -13.83
N LYS A 136 5.36 -18.05 -14.32
CA LYS A 136 4.40 -17.86 -15.40
C LYS A 136 3.21 -17.02 -14.96
N ALA A 137 2.64 -17.30 -13.80
CA ALA A 137 1.54 -16.51 -13.27
C ALA A 137 2.00 -15.08 -12.90
N TRP A 138 3.25 -14.94 -12.48
CA TRP A 138 3.89 -13.66 -12.27
C TRP A 138 4.06 -12.86 -13.57
N ASP A 139 4.43 -13.50 -14.68
CA ASP A 139 4.51 -12.83 -15.99
C ASP A 139 3.12 -12.43 -16.53
N ASP A 140 2.10 -13.29 -16.36
CA ASP A 140 0.72 -12.97 -16.70
C ASP A 140 0.17 -11.82 -15.83
N PHE A 141 0.56 -11.79 -14.55
CA PHE A 141 0.22 -10.73 -13.60
C PHE A 141 0.93 -9.41 -13.94
N LYS A 142 2.24 -9.43 -14.23
CA LYS A 142 2.98 -8.26 -14.71
C LYS A 142 2.31 -7.64 -15.95
N GLY A 143 1.83 -8.48 -16.88
CA GLY A 143 1.12 -8.01 -18.07
C GLY A 143 -0.20 -7.30 -17.78
N GLN A 144 -0.77 -7.47 -16.58
CA GLN A 144 -2.01 -6.81 -16.12
C GLN A 144 -1.74 -5.54 -15.32
N LEU A 145 -0.52 -5.34 -14.81
CA LEU A 145 -0.15 -4.14 -14.08
C LEU A 145 0.34 -3.04 -15.02
N SER A 146 -0.44 -1.97 -15.13
CA SER A 146 0.04 -0.71 -15.73
C SER A 146 0.96 0.01 -14.74
N GLY A 147 2.22 0.26 -15.10
CA GLY A 147 3.17 1.01 -14.25
C GLY A 147 4.00 0.14 -13.28
N PHE A 148 3.96 -1.19 -13.39
CA PHE A 148 4.80 -2.06 -12.55
C PHE A 148 6.29 -1.86 -12.78
N GLU A 149 6.72 -1.57 -14.02
CA GLU A 149 8.13 -1.23 -14.28
C GLU A 149 8.53 0.06 -13.56
N GLU A 150 7.63 1.03 -13.44
CA GLU A 150 7.84 2.27 -12.69
C GLU A 150 7.93 1.99 -11.20
N LEU A 151 7.07 1.11 -10.66
CA LEU A 151 7.16 0.60 -9.29
C LEU A 151 8.47 -0.17 -9.04
N MET A 152 8.92 -1.00 -9.98
CA MET A 152 10.17 -1.76 -9.84
C MET A 152 11.41 -0.87 -9.95
N ASN A 153 11.35 0.25 -10.67
CA ASN A 153 12.42 1.24 -10.69
C ASN A 153 12.63 1.92 -9.34
N VAL A 154 11.63 1.92 -8.45
CA VAL A 154 11.77 2.39 -7.05
C VAL A 154 12.66 1.45 -6.25
N PHE A 155 12.65 0.15 -6.55
CA PHE A 155 13.40 -0.88 -5.82
C PHE A 155 14.82 -1.11 -6.37
N ARG A 156 15.30 -0.30 -7.32
CA ARG A 156 16.62 -0.42 -7.95
C ARG A 156 17.65 0.57 -7.43
#